data_AF-E9IT81-F1
#
_entry.id   AF-E9IT81-F1
#
_cell.length_a   1.000
_cell.length_b   1.000
_cell.length_c   1.000
_cell.angle_alpha   90.00
_cell.angle_beta   90.00
_cell.angle_gamma   90.00
#
_symmetry.space_group_name_H-M   'P 1'
#
loop_
_entity.id
_entity.type
_entity.pdbx_description
1 polymer ?
#
loop_
_entity_poly.entity_id
_entity_poly.type
_entity_poly.pdbx_seq_one_letter_code
_entity_poly.pdbx_strand_id
1 'polypeptide(L)' 'QAVKLESVHPGRTRYLVVVSCTGRQDAEESCLLGIDCHARATVGLVLRVLADTAITLDGDG' A
#
# COMPACT_ATOMS: atom_id res chain seq x y z
N GLN A 1 7.62 -4.86 0.37
CA GLN A 1 6.82 -6.11 0.59
C GLN A 1 5.39 -5.86 0.16
N ALA A 2 4.67 -6.86 -0.35
CA ALA A 2 3.26 -6.74 -0.75
C ALA A 2 2.37 -7.75 -0.02
N VAL A 3 1.18 -7.32 0.41
CA VAL A 3 0.15 -8.15 1.02
C VAL A 3 -1.11 -8.03 0.17
N LYS A 4 -1.68 -9.15 -0.24
CA LYS A 4 -2.98 -9.18 -0.93
C LYS A 4 -4.08 -8.90 0.09
N LEU A 5 -4.95 -7.95 -0.22
CA LEU A 5 -6.11 -7.63 0.60
C LEU A 5 -7.36 -8.36 0.11
N GLU A 6 -8.38 -8.39 0.97
CA GLU A 6 -9.72 -8.81 0.58
C GLU A 6 -10.29 -7.81 -0.44
N SER A 7 -11.15 -8.29 -1.33
CA SER A 7 -11.90 -7.41 -2.21
C SER A 7 -13.29 -7.94 -2.48
N VAL A 8 -14.28 -7.06 -2.32
CA VAL A 8 -15.69 -7.35 -2.65
C VAL A 8 -15.96 -7.21 -4.16
N HIS A 9 -15.00 -6.68 -4.92
CA HIS A 9 -15.13 -6.42 -6.36
C HIS A 9 -14.55 -7.59 -7.17
N PRO A 10 -15.38 -8.44 -7.82
CA PRO A 10 -14.90 -9.59 -8.56
C PRO A 10 -13.93 -9.19 -9.69
N GLY A 11 -12.85 -9.96 -9.83
CA GLY A 11 -11.83 -9.71 -10.86
C GLY A 11 -10.84 -8.59 -10.53
N ARG A 12 -11.04 -7.83 -9.45
CA ARG A 12 -10.04 -6.88 -8.93
C ARG A 12 -9.21 -7.56 -7.84
N THR A 13 -7.89 -7.41 -7.95
CA THR A 13 -6.98 -7.83 -6.88
C THR A 13 -6.35 -6.59 -6.27
N ARG A 14 -6.48 -6.43 -4.96
CA ARG A 14 -5.93 -5.30 -4.23
C ARG A 14 -4.70 -5.72 -3.43
N TYR A 15 -3.69 -4.86 -3.41
CA TYR A 15 -2.48 -5.06 -2.63
C TYR A 15 -2.19 -3.82 -1.78
N LEU A 16 -1.82 -4.05 -0.52
CA LEU A 16 -1.10 -3.07 0.28
C LEU A 16 0.39 -3.37 0.17
N VAL A 17 1.17 -2.38 -0.27
CA VAL A 17 2.60 -2.55 -0.55
C VAL A 17 3.41 -1.58 0.30
N VAL A 18 4.36 -2.10 1.07
CA VAL A 18 5.39 -1.31 1.73
C VAL A 18 6.54 -1.11 0.74
N VAL A 19 6.85 0.16 0.45
CA VAL A 19 8.01 0.58 -0.33
C VAL A 19 8.94 1.35 0.60
N SER A 20 10.18 0.86 0.73
CA SER A 20 11.25 1.54 1.48
C SER A 20 12.28 2.11 0.51
N CYS A 21 12.85 3.25 0.86
CA CYS A 21 13.98 3.85 0.18
C CYS A 21 14.93 4.50 1.20
N THR A 22 16.19 4.65 0.81
CA THR A 22 17.17 5.41 1.59
C THR A 22 17.17 6.84 1.08
N GLY A 23 16.85 7.80 1.95
CA GLY A 23 16.77 9.22 1.65
C GLY A 23 18.13 9.90 1.59
N ARG A 24 18.12 11.23 1.39
CA ARG A 24 19.33 12.07 1.22
C ARG A 24 20.29 12.10 2.42
N GLN A 25 19.83 11.71 3.61
CA GLN A 25 20.62 11.74 4.86
C GLN A 25 20.88 10.32 5.41
N ASP A 26 20.88 9.32 4.52
CA ASP A 26 20.95 7.88 4.88
C ASP A 26 19.83 7.44 5.84
N ALA A 27 18.79 8.25 5.99
CA ALA A 27 17.59 7.92 6.73
C ALA A 27 16.73 6.96 5.88
N GLU A 28 16.30 5.86 6.49
CA GLU A 28 15.31 4.98 5.87
C GLU A 28 13.95 5.68 5.88
N GLU A 29 13.34 5.80 4.71
CA GLU A 29 12.00 6.30 4.52
C GLU A 29 11.13 5.17 3.96
N SER A 30 9.88 5.10 4.39
CA SER A 30 8.93 4.15 3.81
C SER A 30 7.55 4.75 3.60
N CYS A 31 6.86 4.21 2.61
CA CYS A 31 5.48 4.51 2.33
C CYS A 31 4.67 3.24 2.06
N LEU A 32 3.38 3.34 2.30
CA LEU A 32 2.39 2.36 1.92
C LEU A 32 1.71 2.80 0.63
N LEU A 33 1.61 1.86 -0.31
CA LEU A 33 0.87 2.03 -1.56
C LEU A 33 -0.32 1.07 -1.57
N GLY A 34 -1.51 1.59 -1.86
CA GLY A 34 -2.65 0.77 -2.23
C GLY A 34 -2.67 0.61 -3.75
N ILE A 35 -2.51 -0.63 -4.22
CA ILE A 35 -2.48 -0.97 -5.65
C ILE A 35 -3.70 -1.79 -6.00
N ASP A 36 -4.48 -1.30 -6.95
CA ASP A 36 -5.60 -2.01 -7.55
C ASP A 36 -5.18 -2.59 -8.89
N CYS A 37 -5.22 -3.91 -9.00
CA CYS A 37 -4.91 -4.67 -10.22
C CYS A 37 -6.21 -5.17 -10.86
N HIS A 38 -6.51 -4.66 -12.05
CA HIS A 38 -7.53 -5.18 -12.96
C HIS A 38 -6.92 -5.28 -14.38
N ALA A 39 -7.61 -4.81 -15.42
CA ALA A 39 -7.07 -4.64 -16.78
C ALA A 39 -5.82 -3.75 -16.84
N ARG A 40 -5.67 -2.83 -15.87
CA ARG A 40 -4.46 -2.05 -15.64
C ARG A 40 -4.24 -1.92 -14.13
N ALA A 41 -2.97 -1.86 -13.71
CA ALA A 41 -2.62 -1.58 -12.33
C ALA A 41 -2.65 -0.07 -12.06
N THR A 42 -3.27 0.34 -10.95
CA THR A 42 -3.37 1.73 -10.52
C THR A 42 -2.98 1.88 -9.05
N VAL A 43 -2.40 3.02 -8.69
CA VAL A 43 -2.14 3.38 -7.29
C VAL A 43 -3.29 4.25 -6.81
N GLY A 44 -4.08 3.74 -5.85
CA GLY A 44 -5.23 4.43 -5.27
C GLY A 44 -4.95 5.06 -3.90
N LEU A 45 -3.88 4.64 -3.23
CA LEU A 45 -3.48 5.12 -1.91
C LEU A 45 -1.96 5.31 -1.87
N VAL A 46 -1.51 6.41 -1.27
CA VAL A 46 -0.10 6.66 -0.94
C VAL A 46 -0.03 7.29 0.44
N LEU A 47 0.52 6.57 1.42
CA LEU A 47 0.66 7.05 2.80
C LEU A 47 2.12 6.96 3.24
N ARG A 48 2.66 8.04 3.80
CA ARG A 48 3.97 7.99 4.47
C ARG A 48 3.85 7.17 5.75
N VAL A 49 4.83 6.33 6.04
CA VAL A 49 4.94 5.63 7.32
C VAL A 49 5.79 6.48 8.26
N LEU A 50 5.21 6.85 9.40
CA LEU A 50 5.86 7.52 10.52
C LEU A 50 5.82 6.60 11.75
N ALA A 51 6.55 6.96 12.81
CA ALA A 51 6.72 6.13 14.00
C ALA A 51 5.40 5.75 14.69
N ASP A 52 4.36 6.58 14.59
CA ASP A 52 3.05 6.44 15.21
C ASP A 52 1.94 6.11 14.19
N THR A 53 2.30 5.69 12.97
CA THR A 53 1.31 5.35 11.95
C THR A 53 0.58 4.05 12.31
N ALA A 54 -0.73 4.17 12.54
CA ALA A 54 -1.64 3.04 12.67
C ALA A 54 -2.68 3.11 11.56
N ILE A 55 -2.94 1.96 10.92
CA ILE A 55 -3.92 1.84 9.83
C ILE A 55 -4.86 0.69 10.17
N THR A 56 -6.15 0.94 10.02
CA THR A 56 -7.21 -0.05 10.15
C THR A 56 -7.90 -0.18 8.80
N LEU A 57 -8.16 -1.42 8.41
CA LEU A 57 -8.84 -1.77 7.17
C LEU A 57 -10.24 -2.28 7.52
N ASP A 58 -11.24 -1.94 6.71
CA ASP A 58 -12.66 -2.16 7.02
C ASP A 58 -13.23 -3.46 6.41
N GLY A 59 -12.43 -4.22 5.66
CA GLY A 59 -12.80 -5.52 5.09
C GLY A 59 -13.03 -5.53 3.57
N ASP A 60 -12.97 -4.39 2.88
CA ASP A 60 -12.80 -4.33 1.42
C ASP A 60 -11.49 -3.63 1.05
N GLY A 61 -10.37 -4.21 1.47
CA GLY A 61 -9.08 -3.58 1.23
C GLY A 61 -8.65 -2.77 2.42
#